data_AF-A0A349JR56-F1
#
_entry.id   AF-A0A349JR56-F1
#
_cell.length_a   1.000
_cell.length_b   1.000
_cell.length_c   1.000
_cell.angle_alpha   90.00
_cell.angle_beta   90.00
_cell.angle_gamma   90.00
#
_symmetry.space_group_name_H-M   'P 1'
#
loop_
_entity.id
_entity.type
_entity.pdbx_description
1 polymer ?
#
loop_
_entity_poly.entity_id
_entity_poly.type
_entity_poly.pdbx_seq_one_letter_code
_entity_poly.pdbx_strand_id
1 'polypeptide(L)'
;MTRYEKRLLDNDGQQRLGTILVSTMVSLVSITVAITVAYHLVSPEHGWVSAFGVGGLVGVWTCVLPGGVAGNGIHEWRRARRAD
;
A
#
# COMPACT_ATOMS: atom_id res chain seq x y z
N MET A 1 -8.94 -9.79 -39.73
CA MET A 1 -8.99 -10.34 -38.36
C MET A 1 -8.39 -9.32 -37.42
N THR A 2 -9.23 -8.55 -36.74
CA THR A 2 -8.79 -7.60 -35.69
C THR A 2 -8.32 -8.42 -34.49
N ARG A 3 -7.01 -8.41 -34.26
CA ARG A 3 -6.37 -9.00 -33.09
C ARG A 3 -6.83 -8.19 -31.89
N TYR A 4 -7.89 -8.62 -31.21
CA TYR A 4 -8.23 -8.10 -29.89
C TYR A 4 -7.09 -8.52 -28.96
N GLU A 5 -6.08 -7.66 -28.85
CA GLU A 5 -5.12 -7.71 -27.78
C GLU A 5 -5.95 -7.50 -26.51
N LYS A 6 -6.29 -8.59 -25.81
CA LYS A 6 -6.94 -8.55 -24.49
C LYS A 6 -5.94 -7.99 -23.49
N ARG A 7 -5.68 -6.69 -23.60
CA ARG A 7 -4.90 -5.95 -22.63
C ARG A 7 -5.80 -5.79 -21.40
N LEU A 8 -5.53 -6.58 -20.36
CA LEU A 8 -6.35 -6.61 -19.14
C LEU A 8 -6.43 -5.23 -18.46
N LEU A 9 -5.44 -4.36 -18.71
CA LEU A 9 -5.38 -2.98 -18.29
C LEU A 9 -4.85 -2.12 -19.44
N ASP A 10 -5.54 -1.02 -19.75
CA ASP A 10 -5.01 0.04 -20.62
C ASP A 10 -3.78 0.73 -19.98
N ASN A 11 -3.07 1.58 -20.71
CA ASN A 11 -1.91 2.33 -20.24
C ASN A 11 -2.20 3.10 -18.94
N ASP A 12 -3.40 3.70 -18.85
CA ASP A 12 -3.85 4.41 -17.66
C ASP A 12 -4.08 3.46 -16.47
N GLY A 13 -4.70 2.31 -16.73
CA GLY A 13 -4.93 1.27 -15.73
C GLY A 13 -3.63 0.72 -15.14
N GLN A 14 -2.59 0.51 -15.98
CA GLN A 14 -1.28 0.08 -15.51
C GLN A 14 -0.62 1.13 -14.60
N GLN A 15 -0.69 2.42 -14.95
CA GLN A 15 -0.11 3.48 -14.12
C GLN A 15 -0.84 3.64 -12.79
N ARG A 16 -2.17 3.50 -12.80
CA ARG A 16 -3.00 3.50 -11.59
C ARG A 16 -2.64 2.32 -10.68
N LEU A 17 -2.59 1.12 -11.24
CA LEU A 17 -2.25 -0.09 -10.49
C LEU A 17 -0.84 0.01 -9.88
N GLY A 18 0.14 0.50 -10.64
CA GLY A 18 1.50 0.74 -10.13
C GLY A 18 1.53 1.74 -8.98
N THR A 19 0.75 2.81 -9.07
CA THR A 19 0.66 3.82 -8.00
C THR A 19 0.03 3.22 -6.73
N ILE A 20 -1.05 2.44 -6.88
CA ILE A 20 -1.70 1.71 -5.77
C ILE A 20 -0.74 0.71 -5.13
N LEU A 21 0.04 -0.01 -5.95
CA LEU A 21 0.94 -1.03 -5.44
C LEU A 21 2.07 -0.39 -4.62
N VAL A 22 2.64 0.70 -5.11
CA VAL A 22 3.67 1.48 -4.38
C VAL A 22 3.10 2.08 -3.09
N SER A 23 1.92 2.71 -3.13
CA SER A 23 1.30 3.26 -1.92
C SER A 23 0.93 2.18 -0.90
N THR A 24 0.54 0.99 -1.36
CA THR A 24 0.29 -0.17 -0.50
C THR A 24 1.56 -0.67 0.16
N MET A 25 2.67 -0.76 -0.57
CA MET A 25 3.96 -1.16 0.00
C MET A 25 4.48 -0.14 1.02
N VAL A 26 4.34 1.16 0.74
CA VAL A 26 4.70 2.21 1.71
C VAL A 26 3.81 2.09 2.96
N SER A 27 2.50 1.92 2.78
CA SER A 27 1.57 1.75 3.90
C SER A 27 1.89 0.50 4.73
N LEU A 28 2.28 -0.60 4.08
CA LEU A 28 2.67 -1.84 4.74
C LEU A 28 3.84 -1.61 5.69
N VAL A 29 4.91 -0.98 5.20
CA VAL A 29 6.09 -0.69 6.01
C VAL A 29 5.73 0.27 7.14
N SER A 30 5.02 1.36 6.84
CA SER A 30 4.67 2.37 7.85
C SER A 30 3.79 1.81 8.98
N ILE A 31 2.77 1.03 8.64
CA ILE A 31 1.86 0.45 9.65
C ILE A 31 2.57 -0.64 10.45
N THR A 32 3.36 -1.49 9.79
CA THR A 32 4.12 -2.55 10.47
C THR A 32 5.04 -1.93 11.52
N VAL A 33 5.82 -0.92 11.14
CA VAL A 33 6.73 -0.22 12.07
C VAL A 33 5.95 0.44 13.20
N ALA A 34 4.86 1.16 12.89
CA ALA A 34 4.07 1.85 13.90
C ALA A 34 3.49 0.87 14.95
N ILE A 35 2.95 -0.26 14.51
CA ILE A 35 2.35 -1.26 15.40
C ILE A 35 3.42 -2.02 16.17
N THR A 36 4.55 -2.38 15.53
CA THR A 36 5.67 -3.03 16.23
C THR A 36 6.21 -2.14 17.34
N VAL A 37 6.42 -0.84 17.06
CA VAL A 37 6.88 0.11 18.08
C VAL A 37 5.84 0.28 19.18
N ALA A 38 4.56 0.45 18.83
CA ALA A 38 3.49 0.58 19.82
C ALA A 38 3.38 -0.66 20.72
N TYR A 39 3.43 -1.87 20.15
CA TYR A 39 3.38 -3.12 20.90
C TYR A 39 4.58 -3.26 21.84
N HIS A 40 5.79 -2.97 21.35
CA HIS A 40 6.99 -3.03 22.18
C HIS A 40 6.97 -2.04 23.35
N LEU A 41 6.38 -0.85 23.15
CA LEU A 41 6.22 0.14 24.21
C LEU A 41 5.17 -0.25 25.26
N VAL A 42 4.10 -0.96 24.86
CA VAL A 42 3.03 -1.39 25.77
C VAL A 42 3.41 -2.65 26.55
N SER A 43 4.13 -3.57 25.92
CA SER A 43 4.48 -4.88 26.48
C SER A 43 5.96 -5.22 26.22
N PRO A 44 6.90 -4.49 26.85
CA PRO A 44 8.33 -4.66 26.61
C PRO A 44 8.84 -6.07 26.98
N GLU A 45 8.17 -6.77 27.90
CA GLU A 45 8.52 -8.12 28.34
C GLU A 45 8.39 -9.20 27.24
N HIS A 46 7.61 -8.95 26.19
CA HIS A 46 7.39 -9.92 25.11
C HIS A 46 8.51 -9.93 24.04
N GLY A 47 9.48 -9.00 24.13
CA GLY A 47 10.63 -8.91 23.24
C GLY A 47 10.32 -8.43 21.81
N TRP A 48 11.36 -8.11 21.04
CA TRP A 48 11.20 -7.53 19.70
C TRP A 48 10.58 -8.49 18.67
N VAL A 49 10.85 -9.79 18.77
CA VAL A 49 10.37 -10.79 17.79
C VAL A 49 8.84 -10.88 17.78
N SER A 50 8.22 -10.89 18.96
CA SER A 50 6.75 -10.89 19.09
C SER A 50 6.16 -9.58 18.57
N ALA A 51 6.80 -8.44 18.85
CA ALA A 51 6.39 -7.13 18.36
C ALA A 51 6.44 -7.03 16.82
N PHE A 52 7.47 -7.60 16.19
CA PHE A 52 7.54 -7.73 14.73
C PHE A 52 6.48 -8.68 14.19
N GLY A 53 6.19 -9.78 14.90
CA GLY A 53 5.11 -10.70 14.54
C GLY A 53 3.74 -10.02 14.52
N VAL A 54 3.41 -9.28 15.57
CA VAL A 54 2.15 -8.53 15.68
C VAL A 54 2.09 -7.42 14.63
N GLY A 55 3.13 -6.59 14.52
CA GLY A 55 3.17 -5.50 13.55
C GLY A 55 3.09 -6.00 12.11
N GLY A 56 3.80 -7.08 11.77
CA GLY A 56 3.78 -7.66 10.43
C GLY A 56 2.41 -8.24 10.09
N LEU A 57 1.80 -8.98 11.02
CA LEU A 57 0.48 -9.59 10.80
C LEU A 57 -0.60 -8.52 10.61
N VAL A 58 -0.63 -7.49 11.46
CA VAL A 58 -1.61 -6.41 11.33
C VAL A 58 -1.31 -5.55 10.09
N GLY A 59 -0.04 -5.24 9.83
CA GLY A 59 0.39 -4.45 8.68
C GLY A 59 -0.04 -5.06 7.35
N VAL A 60 0.13 -6.37 7.16
CA VAL A 60 -0.26 -7.07 5.92
C VAL A 60 -1.76 -6.95 5.62
N TRP A 61 -2.61 -7.05 6.63
CA TRP A 61 -4.06 -6.94 6.44
C TRP A 61 -4.53 -5.50 6.26
N THR A 62 -3.93 -4.57 6.99
CA THR A 62 -4.42 -3.20 7.07
C THR A 62 -3.84 -2.29 5.98
N CYS A 63 -2.71 -2.62 5.37
CA CYS A 63 -2.04 -1.74 4.40
C CYS A 63 -2.81 -1.53 3.09
N VAL A 64 -3.69 -2.47 2.72
CA VAL A 64 -4.44 -2.44 1.46
C VAL A 64 -5.43 -1.27 1.42
N LEU A 65 -6.03 -0.92 2.55
CA LEU A 65 -7.00 0.17 2.66
C LEU A 65 -6.37 1.56 2.41
N PRO A 66 -5.38 2.02 3.21
CA PRO A 66 -4.70 3.29 2.96
C PRO A 66 -3.91 3.25 1.65
N GLY A 67 -3.34 2.10 1.28
CA GLY A 67 -2.67 1.91 -0.01
C GLY A 67 -3.58 2.19 -1.20
N GLY A 68 -4.78 1.60 -1.20
CA GLY A 68 -5.78 1.82 -2.26
C GLY A 68 -6.29 3.27 -2.32
N VAL A 69 -6.63 3.85 -1.17
CA VAL A 69 -7.14 5.23 -1.09
C VAL A 69 -6.07 6.24 -1.51
N ALA A 70 -4.89 6.17 -0.92
CA ALA A 70 -3.78 7.08 -1.24
C ALA A 70 -3.30 6.87 -2.69
N GLY A 71 -3.22 5.63 -3.16
CA GLY A 71 -2.79 5.31 -4.52
C GLY A 71 -3.74 5.88 -5.58
N ASN A 72 -5.05 5.77 -5.34
CA ASN A 72 -6.06 6.38 -6.20
C ASN A 72 -5.97 7.91 -6.17
N GLY A 73 -5.90 8.53 -4.99
CA GLY A 73 -5.82 9.98 -4.86
C GLY A 73 -4.56 10.57 -5.52
N ILE A 74 -3.41 9.92 -5.36
CA ILE A 74 -2.15 10.34 -6.01
C ILE A 74 -2.26 10.23 -7.53
N HIS A 75 -2.89 9.18 -8.04
CA HIS A 75 -3.08 9.01 -9.48
C HIS A 75 -4.00 10.10 -10.06
N GLU A 76 -5.13 10.39 -9.41
CA GLU A 76 -6.05 11.46 -9.83
C GLU A 76 -5.39 12.84 -9.78
N TRP A 77 -4.63 13.13 -8.72
CA TRP A 77 -3.89 14.39 -8.60
C TRP A 77 -2.83 14.57 -9.69
N ARG A 78 -2.10 13.50 -10.04
CA ARG A 78 -1.12 13.51 -11.14
C ARG A 78 -1.79 13.68 -12.50
N ARG A 79 -3.00 13.13 -12.69
CA ARG A 79 -3.77 13.30 -13.91
C ARG A 79 -4.27 14.73 -14.07
N ALA A 80 -4.80 15.32 -13.00
CA ALA A 80 -5.22 16.73 -12.99
C ALA A 80 -4.08 17.68 -13.38
N ARG A 81 -2.89 17.48 -12.79
CA ARG A 81 -1.70 18.30 -13.08
C ARG A 81 -1.12 18.18 -14.50
N ARG A 82 -1.51 17.16 -15.28
CA ARG A 82 -1.07 17.01 -16.68
C ARG A 82 -2.10 17.55 -17.67
N ALA A 83 -3.30 17.88 -17.18
CA ALA A 83 -4.37 18.44 -17.99
C ALA A 83 -4.38 19.98 -17.96
N ASP A 84 -3.75 20.58 -16.95
CA ASP A 84 -3.35 21.99 -16.89
C ASP A 84 -2.02 22.24 -17.62
#